data_AF-A0A2U1VX71-F1
#
_entry.id   AF-A0A2U1VX71-F1
#
_cell.length_a   1.000
_cell.length_b   1.000
_cell.length_c   1.000
_cell.angle_alpha   90.00
_cell.angle_beta   90.00
_cell.angle_gamma   90.00
#
_symmetry.space_group_name_H-M   'P 1'
#
loop_
_entity.id
_entity.type
_entity.pdbx_description
1 polymer ?
#
loop_
_entity_poly.entity_id
_entity_poly.type
_entity_poly.pdbx_seq_one_letter_code
_entity_poly.pdbx_strand_id
1 'polypeptide(L)'
;MQTMKLPYEFLVRWDQQGNLAGAHAQFRYVTTDEAGTVIGEFVGPAEPVVVAGANGFPLAAVLTQEQIAAFAGAEPEPVEGSGQPL
;
A
#
# COMPACT_ATOMS: atom_id res chain seq x y z
N MET A 1 -2.43 15.57 23.91
CA MET A 1 -2.64 15.54 22.44
C MET A 1 -1.89 14.36 21.86
N GLN A 2 -2.54 13.55 21.03
CA GLN A 2 -1.96 12.36 20.41
C GLN A 2 -2.34 12.30 18.93
N THR A 3 -1.38 12.03 18.05
CA THR A 3 -1.65 11.79 16.63
C THR A 3 -1.43 10.33 16.28
N MET A 4 -2.43 9.70 15.66
CA MET A 4 -2.42 8.32 15.20
C MET A 4 -2.31 8.29 13.67
N LYS A 5 -1.47 7.39 13.16
CA LYS A 5 -1.35 7.07 11.73
C LYS A 5 -2.15 5.80 11.45
N LEU A 6 -3.13 5.89 10.56
CA LEU A 6 -4.04 4.78 10.24
C LEU A 6 -3.98 4.46 8.75
N PRO A 7 -3.97 3.18 8.34
CA PRO A 7 -4.16 2.81 6.94
C PRO A 7 -5.49 3.38 6.43
N TYR A 8 -5.50 3.96 5.24
CA TYR A 8 -6.68 4.62 4.69
C TYR A 8 -7.07 4.10 3.31
N GLU A 9 -6.26 4.35 2.29
CA GLU A 9 -6.59 3.98 0.91
C GLU A 9 -5.46 3.20 0.25
N PHE A 10 -5.83 2.18 -0.53
CA PHE A 10 -4.95 1.51 -1.49
C PHE A 10 -5.38 1.93 -2.89
N LEU A 11 -4.46 2.52 -3.64
CA LEU A 11 -4.71 3.22 -4.90
C LEU A 11 -3.94 2.53 -6.03
N VAL A 12 -4.67 1.96 -6.99
CA VAL A 12 -4.05 1.50 -8.23
C VAL A 12 -3.87 2.72 -9.15
N ARG A 13 -2.72 2.82 -9.82
CA ARG A 13 -2.36 3.96 -10.68
C ARG A 13 -2.35 3.53 -12.13
N TRP A 14 -2.90 4.38 -13.00
CA TRP A 14 -2.82 4.23 -14.45
C TRP A 14 -1.99 5.36 -15.06
N ASP A 15 -1.34 5.09 -16.20
CA ASP A 15 -0.64 6.11 -16.99
C ASP A 15 -1.61 6.89 -17.89
N GLN A 16 -1.09 7.85 -18.65
CA GLN A 16 -1.88 8.67 -19.57
C GLN A 16 -2.45 7.88 -20.76
N GLN A 17 -1.94 6.68 -21.00
CA GLN A 17 -2.36 5.77 -22.05
C GLN A 17 -3.40 4.76 -21.55
N GLY A 18 -3.72 4.77 -20.26
CA GLY A 18 -4.66 3.84 -19.63
C GLY A 18 -4.07 2.49 -19.28
N ASN A 19 -2.74 2.33 -19.29
CA ASN A 19 -2.07 1.12 -18.80
C ASN A 19 -1.89 1.17 -17.30
N LEU A 20 -1.82 0.00 -16.67
CA LEU A 20 -1.45 -0.11 -15.26
C LEU A 20 -0.03 0.41 -15.05
N ALA A 21 0.12 1.37 -14.13
CA ALA A 21 1.37 2.08 -13.83
C ALA A 21 1.84 1.88 -12.38
N GLY A 22 1.34 0.84 -11.70
CA GLY A 22 1.68 0.44 -10.33
C GLY A 22 0.58 0.72 -9.31
N ALA A 23 0.91 0.62 -8.02
CA ALA A 23 0.00 0.96 -6.93
C ALA A 23 0.69 1.81 -5.84
N HIS A 24 -0.12 2.60 -5.14
CA HIS A 24 0.25 3.46 -4.04
C HIS A 24 -0.68 3.20 -2.86
N ALA A 25 -0.34 3.70 -1.69
CA ALA A 25 -1.25 3.73 -0.56
C ALA A 25 -1.14 5.04 0.22
N GLN A 26 -2.19 5.38 0.95
CA GLN A 26 -2.30 6.57 1.77
C GLN A 26 -2.61 6.21 3.21
N PHE A 27 -2.10 7.03 4.12
CA PHE A 27 -2.45 6.98 5.53
C PHE A 27 -3.27 8.21 5.92
N ARG A 28 -4.21 8.00 6.83
CA ARG A 28 -4.95 9.07 7.50
C ARG A 28 -4.31 9.32 8.85
N TYR A 29 -4.14 10.59 9.18
CA TYR A 29 -3.59 11.03 10.45
C TYR A 29 -4.70 11.68 11.25
N VAL A 30 -5.03 11.08 12.39
CA VAL A 30 -6.09 11.55 13.28
C VAL A 30 -5.43 12.07 14.55
N THR A 31 -5.74 13.30 14.93
CA THR A 31 -5.21 13.90 16.16
C THR A 31 -6.32 14.11 17.16
N THR A 32 -6.13 13.58 18.37
CA THR A 32 -7.07 13.67 19.48
C THR A 32 -6.52 14.51 20.63
N ASP A 33 -7.42 15.16 21.36
CA ASP A 33 -7.12 15.76 22.66
C ASP A 33 -6.96 14.69 23.76
N GLU A 34 -6.82 15.12 25.02
CA GLU A 34 -6.66 14.23 26.17
C GLU A 34 -7.94 13.47 26.55
N ALA A 35 -9.11 13.95 26.11
CA ALA A 35 -10.40 13.30 26.29
C ALA A 35 -10.74 12.32 25.14
N GLY A 36 -9.88 12.23 24.12
CA GLY A 36 -10.10 11.40 22.93
C GLY A 36 -10.93 12.08 21.84
N THR A 37 -11.27 13.36 21.98
CA THR A 37 -12.00 14.12 20.95
C THR A 37 -11.10 14.36 19.76
N VAL A 38 -11.59 14.10 18.55
CA VAL A 38 -10.85 14.44 17.31
C VAL A 38 -10.80 15.95 17.14
N ILE A 39 -9.58 16.50 17.12
CA ILE A 39 -9.32 17.94 16.96
C ILE A 39 -8.60 18.28 15.65
N GLY A 40 -8.20 17.26 14.89
CA GLY A 40 -7.60 17.46 13.58
C GLY A 40 -7.49 16.16 12.82
N GLU A 41 -7.64 16.25 11.51
CA GLU A 41 -7.49 15.13 10.61
C GLU A 41 -6.88 15.59 9.30
N PHE A 42 -5.95 14.81 8.75
CA PHE A 42 -5.48 15.00 7.39
C PHE A 42 -5.10 13.68 6.73
N VAL A 43 -5.15 13.65 5.40
CA VAL A 43 -4.69 12.54 4.58
C VAL A 43 -3.27 12.84 4.13
N GLY A 44 -2.36 11.89 4.35
CA GLY A 44 -0.98 11.99 3.89
C GLY A 44 -0.86 11.82 2.37
N PRO A 45 0.33 12.08 1.80
CA PRO A 45 0.56 11.85 0.38
C PRO A 45 0.38 10.36 0.03
N ALA A 46 0.03 10.08 -1.23
CA ALA A 46 0.10 8.73 -1.76
C ALA A 46 1.57 8.31 -1.90
N GLU A 47 1.94 7.20 -1.27
CA GLU A 47 3.28 6.63 -1.30
C GLU A 47 3.28 5.36 -2.16
N PRO A 48 4.36 5.05 -2.92
CA PRO A 48 4.47 3.79 -3.63
C PRO A 48 4.24 2.59 -2.71
N VAL A 49 3.61 1.52 -3.21
CA VAL A 49 3.19 0.35 -2.42
C VAL A 49 4.31 -0.24 -1.55
N VAL A 50 5.54 -0.33 -2.06
CA VAL A 50 6.71 -0.83 -1.31
C VAL A 50 7.02 0.04 -0.10
N VAL A 51 7.00 1.37 -0.30
CA VAL A 51 7.28 2.35 0.76
C VAL A 51 6.18 2.32 1.80
N ALA A 52 4.91 2.32 1.37
CA ALA A 52 3.78 2.27 2.28
C ALA A 52 3.75 0.97 3.11
N GLY A 53 4.08 -0.17 2.50
CA GLY A 53 4.19 -1.46 3.19
C GLY A 53 5.28 -1.43 4.27
N ALA A 54 6.47 -0.94 3.95
CA ALA A 54 7.54 -0.73 4.94
C ALA A 54 7.13 0.25 6.05
N ASN A 55 6.25 1.19 5.73
CA ASN A 55 5.70 2.20 6.64
C ASN A 55 4.46 1.73 7.43
N GLY A 56 4.16 0.42 7.41
CA GLY A 56 3.11 -0.20 8.23
C GLY A 56 1.74 -0.30 7.57
N PHE A 57 1.61 -0.06 6.26
CA PHE A 57 0.36 -0.34 5.56
C PHE A 57 0.16 -1.86 5.45
N PRO A 58 -0.98 -2.41 5.87
CA PRO A 58 -1.19 -3.85 5.98
C PRO A 58 -1.53 -4.49 4.62
N LEU A 59 -0.60 -4.42 3.66
CA LEU A 59 -0.80 -4.92 2.29
C LEU A 59 -1.15 -6.41 2.25
N ALA A 60 -0.51 -7.21 3.09
CA ALA A 60 -0.75 -8.65 3.19
C ALA A 60 -2.16 -9.00 3.73
N ALA A 61 -2.93 -8.02 4.21
CA ALA A 61 -4.33 -8.24 4.59
C ALA A 61 -5.27 -8.32 3.37
N VAL A 62 -4.82 -7.84 2.20
CA VAL A 62 -5.65 -7.73 0.99
C VAL A 62 -4.98 -8.26 -0.28
N LEU A 63 -3.64 -8.37 -0.30
CA LEU A 63 -2.86 -8.82 -1.45
C LEU A 63 -1.94 -9.99 -1.07
N THR A 64 -1.66 -10.85 -2.05
CA THR A 64 -0.57 -11.83 -1.94
C THR A 64 0.80 -11.17 -2.16
N GLN A 65 1.88 -11.86 -1.78
CA GLN A 65 3.23 -11.33 -2.01
C GLN A 65 3.55 -11.17 -3.49
N GLU A 66 3.07 -12.08 -4.34
CA GLU A 66 3.24 -12.00 -5.80
C GLU A 66 2.54 -10.75 -6.36
N GLN A 67 1.36 -10.41 -5.83
CA GLN A 67 0.64 -9.21 -6.22
C GLN A 67 1.33 -7.94 -5.74
N ILE A 68 1.88 -7.94 -4.51
CA ILE A 68 2.67 -6.81 -3.98
C ILE A 68 3.92 -6.59 -4.85
N ALA A 69 4.62 -7.66 -5.23
CA ALA A 69 5.79 -7.60 -6.11
C ALA A 69 5.43 -7.06 -7.50
N ALA A 70 4.33 -7.53 -8.10
CA ALA A 70 3.84 -7.03 -9.38
C ALA A 70 3.51 -5.53 -9.34
N PHE A 71 2.84 -5.04 -8.30
CA PHE A 71 2.53 -3.62 -8.15
C PHE A 71 3.75 -2.76 -7.80
N ALA A 72 4.79 -3.36 -7.21
CA ALA A 72 6.08 -2.73 -6.97
C ALA A 72 6.91 -2.56 -8.25
N GLY A 73 6.49 -3.17 -9.36
CA GLY A 73 7.28 -3.22 -10.59
C GLY A 73 8.47 -4.18 -10.51
N ALA A 74 8.49 -5.09 -9.52
CA ALA A 74 9.40 -6.22 -9.52
C ALA A 74 8.83 -7.30 -10.45
N GLU A 75 9.65 -7.85 -11.34
CA GLU A 75 9.24 -9.08 -12.05
C GLU A 75 8.98 -10.16 -10.99
N PRO A 76 7.85 -10.88 -11.07
CA PRO A 76 7.63 -12.01 -10.17
C PRO A 76 8.76 -13.02 -10.42
N GLU A 77 9.52 -13.35 -9.37
CA GLU A 77 10.52 -14.41 -9.43
C GLU A 77 9.85 -15.70 -9.96
N PRO A 78 10.47 -16.38 -10.93
CA PRO A 78 9.90 -17.62 -11.45
C PRO A 78 9.75 -18.63 -10.31
N VAL A 79 8.57 -19.21 -10.20
CA VAL A 79 8.33 -20.31 -9.25
C VAL A 79 9.23 -21.48 -9.66
N GLU A 80 10.29 -21.76 -8.89
CA GLU A 80 11.07 -22.98 -9.06
C GLU A 80 10.15 -24.19 -8.86
N GLY A 81 9.72 -24.83 -9.94
CA GLY A 81 8.84 -25.98 -9.86
C GLY A 81 8.14 -26.45 -11.13
N SER A 82 8.27 -25.78 -12.27
CA SER A 82 7.76 -26.31 -13.55
C SER A 82 8.86 -27.04 -14.35
N GLY A 83 9.39 -28.11 -13.78
CA GLY A 83 10.10 -29.18 -14.51
C GLY A 83 9.57 -30.50 -13.99
N GLN A 84 8.94 -31.37 -14.78
CA GLN A 84 9.37 -31.80 -16.11
C GLN A 84 8.21 -32.13 -17.07
N PRO A 85 8.50 -32.11 -18.39
CA PRO A 85 7.64 -32.68 -19.43
C PRO A 85 7.73 -34.22 -19.46
N LEU A 86 6.79 -34.81 -20.23
CA LEU A 86 6.50 -36.24 -20.50
C LEU A 86 7.70 -37.19 -20.50
#